data_AF-A0A938BBV1-F1
#
_entry.id   AF-A0A938BBV1-F1
#
_cell.length_a   1.000
_cell.length_b   1.000
_cell.length_c   1.000
_cell.angle_alpha   90.00
_cell.angle_beta   90.00
_cell.angle_gamma   90.00
#
_symmetry.space_group_name_H-M   'P 1'
#
loop_
_entity.id
_entity.type
_entity.pdbx_description
1 polymer ?
#
loop_
_entity_poly.entity_id
_entity_poly.type
_entity_poly.pdbx_seq_one_letter_code
_entity_poly.pdbx_strand_id
1 'polypeptide(L)'
;KKKLNCIKKRQPWRPVAPIMTRETLSQFFESNSDYRYMLFNPKVKKSKIKEIPAVIHIDGTSRVQTVTEEQNDKMYGLLKEFSKLSGIEMLCNTSLNIKEPIVDSPSDALRTLKESNKAKYKIDFLVMGNYLIMNK
;
A
#
# COMPACT_ATOMS: atom_id res chain seq x y z
N LYS A 1 4.67 3.60 -7.83
CA LYS A 1 5.42 2.35 -8.13
C LYS A 1 6.95 2.52 -8.14
N LYS A 2 7.56 3.25 -9.09
CA LYS A 2 9.03 3.35 -9.22
C LYS A 2 9.75 3.83 -7.95
N LYS A 3 9.25 4.91 -7.31
CA LYS A 3 9.78 5.42 -6.02
C LYS A 3 9.81 4.31 -4.95
N LEU A 4 8.70 3.60 -4.76
CA LEU A 4 8.58 2.51 -3.78
C LEU A 4 9.54 1.36 -4.08
N ASN A 5 9.69 0.95 -5.35
CA ASN A 5 10.64 -0.11 -5.71
C ASN A 5 12.10 0.28 -5.48
N CYS A 6 12.43 1.56 -5.65
CA CYS A 6 13.74 2.09 -5.34
C CYS A 6 14.02 2.09 -3.82
N ILE A 7 13.06 2.55 -2.99
CA ILE A 7 13.14 2.48 -1.52
C ILE A 7 13.42 1.03 -1.07
N LYS A 8 12.68 0.07 -1.63
CA LYS A 8 12.81 -1.37 -1.35
C LYS A 8 14.08 -2.00 -1.93
N LYS A 9 14.92 -1.26 -2.66
CA LYS A 9 16.12 -1.76 -3.37
C LYS A 9 15.80 -2.97 -4.27
N ARG A 10 14.63 -2.97 -4.92
CA ARG A 10 14.14 -4.07 -5.78
C ARG A 10 13.87 -3.59 -7.21
N GLN A 11 13.65 -4.54 -8.12
CA GLN A 11 13.48 -4.27 -9.53
C GLN A 11 12.26 -3.37 -9.82
N PRO A 12 12.34 -2.45 -10.79
CA PRO A 12 11.33 -1.42 -11.01
C PRO A 12 9.97 -1.95 -11.49
N TRP A 13 9.94 -3.15 -12.08
CA TRP A 13 8.72 -3.80 -12.56
C TRP A 13 7.94 -4.55 -11.47
N ARG A 14 8.51 -4.75 -10.26
CA ARG A 14 7.79 -5.51 -9.22
C ARG A 14 6.46 -4.83 -8.88
N PRO A 15 5.36 -5.59 -8.83
CA PRO A 15 4.03 -5.05 -8.58
C PRO A 15 3.92 -4.50 -7.15
N VAL A 16 2.97 -3.59 -6.99
CA VAL A 16 2.59 -2.99 -5.71
C VAL A 16 1.10 -3.23 -5.57
N ALA A 17 0.69 -3.68 -4.39
CA ALA A 17 -0.70 -3.98 -4.13
C ALA A 17 -1.44 -2.74 -3.60
N PRO A 18 -2.74 -2.61 -3.87
CA PRO A 18 -3.58 -1.63 -3.21
C PRO A 18 -4.17 -2.18 -1.93
N ILE A 19 -4.42 -1.28 -0.98
CA ILE A 19 -5.36 -1.47 0.11
C ILE A 19 -6.46 -0.41 -0.01
N MET A 20 -7.72 -0.82 0.15
CA MET A 20 -8.90 0.04 0.11
C MET A 20 -9.97 -0.50 1.06
N THR A 21 -11.00 0.30 1.31
CA THR A 21 -12.14 -0.18 2.09
C THR A 21 -12.96 -1.18 1.28
N ARG A 22 -13.74 -2.01 1.98
CA ARG A 22 -14.56 -3.03 1.33
C ARG A 22 -15.62 -2.43 0.40
N GLU A 23 -16.13 -1.26 0.74
CA GLU A 23 -17.16 -0.53 0.00
C GLU A 23 -16.61 0.08 -1.30
N THR A 24 -15.34 0.50 -1.29
CA THR A 24 -14.67 1.08 -2.46
C THR A 24 -14.32 0.04 -3.52
N LEU A 25 -14.18 -1.24 -3.15
CA LEU A 25 -13.73 -2.31 -4.06
C LEU A 25 -14.47 -2.30 -5.40
N SER A 26 -15.81 -2.32 -5.35
CA SER A 26 -16.66 -2.43 -6.54
C SER A 26 -16.60 -1.18 -7.43
N GLN A 27 -16.07 -0.06 -6.93
CA GLN A 27 -15.87 1.14 -7.74
C GLN A 27 -14.67 1.01 -8.67
N PHE A 28 -13.63 0.26 -8.26
CA PHE A 28 -12.38 0.10 -9.00
C PHE A 28 -12.22 -1.25 -9.68
N PHE A 29 -12.81 -2.31 -9.13
CA PHE A 29 -12.59 -3.70 -9.55
C PHE A 29 -13.87 -4.35 -10.06
N GLU A 30 -13.71 -5.28 -11.00
CA GLU A 30 -14.76 -6.18 -11.49
C GLU A 30 -14.97 -7.33 -10.49
N SER A 31 -15.18 -6.99 -9.22
CA SER A 31 -15.40 -7.94 -8.15
C SER A 31 -16.14 -7.30 -6.98
N ASN A 32 -16.88 -8.12 -6.26
CA ASN A 32 -17.47 -7.79 -4.98
C ASN A 32 -17.18 -8.90 -3.95
N SER A 33 -16.04 -9.60 -4.06
CA SER A 33 -15.59 -10.58 -3.07
C SER A 33 -14.83 -9.89 -1.93
N ASP A 34 -14.58 -10.64 -0.87
CA ASP A 34 -13.74 -10.18 0.23
C ASP A 34 -12.27 -10.58 0.02
N TYR A 35 -11.36 -9.60 0.06
CA TYR A 35 -9.95 -9.75 -0.23
C TYR A 35 -9.06 -9.37 0.97
N ARG A 36 -9.37 -9.86 2.17
CA ARG A 36 -8.64 -9.53 3.42
C ARG A 36 -7.14 -9.82 3.37
N TYR A 37 -6.75 -10.89 2.68
CA TYR A 37 -5.41 -11.50 2.81
C TYR A 37 -4.52 -11.34 1.57
N MET A 38 -4.90 -10.49 0.60
CA MET A 38 -4.08 -10.23 -0.59
C MET A 38 -3.74 -11.49 -1.41
N LEU A 39 -4.66 -12.46 -1.48
CA LEU A 39 -4.44 -13.75 -2.15
C LEU A 39 -4.91 -13.79 -3.60
N PHE A 40 -5.73 -12.81 -4.02
CA PHE A 40 -6.39 -12.83 -5.32
C PHE A 40 -6.13 -11.56 -6.12
N ASN A 41 -6.21 -11.69 -7.45
CA ASN A 41 -5.92 -10.63 -8.40
C ASN A 41 -7.15 -10.30 -9.26
N PRO A 42 -8.20 -9.65 -8.73
CA PRO A 42 -9.34 -9.23 -9.54
C PRO A 42 -8.92 -8.27 -10.66
N LYS A 43 -9.72 -8.24 -11.74
CA LYS A 43 -9.56 -7.28 -12.84
C LYS A 43 -9.97 -5.88 -12.39
N VAL A 44 -9.19 -4.89 -12.80
CA VAL A 44 -9.53 -3.48 -12.64
C VAL A 44 -10.52 -3.09 -13.73
N LYS A 45 -11.56 -2.32 -13.40
CA LYS A 45 -12.47 -1.75 -14.39
C LYS A 45 -11.70 -0.90 -15.39
N LYS A 46 -11.93 -1.10 -16.68
CA LYS A 46 -11.21 -0.38 -17.76
C LYS A 46 -11.22 1.15 -17.58
N SER A 47 -12.34 1.71 -17.13
CA SER A 47 -12.49 3.16 -16.87
C SER A 47 -11.60 3.69 -15.75
N LYS A 48 -11.16 2.82 -14.82
CA LYS A 48 -10.39 3.18 -13.62
C LYS A 48 -8.88 3.00 -13.76
N ILE A 49 -8.41 2.41 -14.86
CA ILE A 49 -6.99 2.08 -15.06
C ILE A 49 -6.08 3.31 -14.94
N LYS A 50 -6.52 4.45 -15.49
CA LYS A 50 -5.73 5.68 -15.50
C LYS A 50 -5.67 6.36 -14.12
N GLU A 51 -6.62 6.08 -13.23
CA GLU A 51 -6.70 6.69 -11.89
C GLU A 51 -5.69 6.06 -10.91
N ILE A 52 -5.43 4.75 -11.02
CA ILE A 52 -4.60 3.99 -10.07
C ILE A 52 -3.42 3.23 -10.71
N PRO A 53 -2.65 3.81 -11.65
CA PRO A 53 -1.65 3.09 -12.46
C PRO A 53 -0.50 2.48 -11.64
N ALA A 54 -0.31 2.94 -10.39
CA ALA A 54 0.76 2.48 -9.52
C ALA A 54 0.59 1.03 -9.06
N VAL A 55 -0.64 0.50 -9.04
CA VAL A 55 -0.99 -0.79 -8.46
C VAL A 55 -1.47 -1.83 -9.48
N ILE A 56 -1.54 -1.48 -10.76
CA ILE A 56 -2.06 -2.35 -11.82
C ILE A 56 -0.91 -3.17 -12.45
N HIS A 57 -1.18 -4.44 -12.69
CA HIS A 57 -0.33 -5.35 -13.47
C HIS A 57 -0.48 -5.09 -14.97
N ILE A 58 0.41 -5.65 -15.79
CA ILE A 58 0.36 -5.45 -17.25
C ILE A 58 -0.91 -6.03 -17.90
N ASP A 59 -1.51 -7.04 -17.27
CA ASP A 59 -2.73 -7.72 -17.70
C ASP A 59 -4.03 -7.04 -17.21
N GLY A 60 -3.93 -5.90 -16.52
CA GLY A 60 -5.07 -5.17 -15.96
C GLY A 60 -5.60 -5.72 -14.64
N THR A 61 -4.92 -6.66 -14.00
CA THR A 61 -5.26 -7.17 -12.65
C THR A 61 -4.51 -6.42 -11.55
N SER A 62 -4.92 -6.62 -10.30
CA SER A 62 -4.15 -6.17 -9.14
C SER A 62 -4.38 -7.05 -7.93
N ARG A 63 -3.34 -7.26 -7.10
CA ARG A 63 -3.43 -8.04 -5.87
C ARG A 63 -4.04 -7.23 -4.73
N VAL A 64 -5.35 -7.28 -4.57
CA VAL A 64 -6.09 -6.36 -3.69
C VAL A 64 -6.06 -6.79 -2.22
N GLN A 65 -5.98 -5.80 -1.32
CA GLN A 65 -6.46 -5.92 0.05
C GLN A 65 -7.72 -5.09 0.27
N THR A 66 -8.76 -5.68 0.85
CA THR A 66 -9.90 -4.94 1.41
C THR A 66 -9.87 -4.93 2.92
N VAL A 67 -10.35 -3.85 3.52
CA VAL A 67 -10.51 -3.71 4.97
C VAL A 67 -11.90 -3.17 5.32
N THR A 68 -12.48 -3.67 6.40
CA THR A 68 -13.68 -3.09 7.02
C THR A 68 -13.31 -2.36 8.30
N GLU A 69 -14.18 -1.48 8.78
CA GLU A 69 -13.97 -0.76 10.05
C GLU A 69 -13.80 -1.73 11.23
N GLU A 70 -14.62 -2.79 11.30
CA GLU A 70 -14.53 -3.84 12.33
C GLU A 70 -13.17 -4.56 12.34
N GLN A 71 -12.55 -4.76 11.17
CA GLN A 71 -11.27 -5.48 11.06
C GLN A 71 -10.08 -4.62 11.48
N ASN A 72 -10.09 -3.33 11.14
CA ASN A 72 -9.01 -2.41 11.41
C ASN A 72 -9.50 -0.96 11.25
N ASP A 73 -10.04 -0.42 12.34
CA ASP A 73 -10.57 0.94 12.46
C ASP A 73 -9.56 2.01 12.03
N LYS A 74 -8.29 1.86 12.44
CA LYS A 74 -7.21 2.81 12.12
C LYS A 74 -6.91 2.88 10.64
N MET A 75 -6.78 1.73 9.98
CA MET A 75 -6.54 1.70 8.53
C MET A 75 -7.76 2.16 7.75
N TYR A 76 -8.96 1.78 8.19
CA TYR A 76 -10.21 2.24 7.60
C TYR A 76 -10.32 3.77 7.66
N GLY A 77 -10.11 4.35 8.84
CA GLY A 77 -10.10 5.80 9.05
C GLY A 77 -9.03 6.50 8.20
N LEU A 78 -7.81 5.95 8.14
CA LEU A 78 -6.74 6.50 7.30
C LEU A 78 -7.14 6.54 5.82
N LEU A 79 -7.78 5.49 5.31
CA LEU A 79 -8.25 5.44 3.92
C LEU A 79 -9.35 6.48 3.68
N LYS A 80 -10.31 6.63 4.60
CA LYS A 80 -11.37 7.65 4.53
C LYS A 80 -10.80 9.07 4.55
N GLU A 81 -9.86 9.37 5.43
CA GLU A 81 -9.21 10.69 5.45
C GLU A 81 -8.37 10.94 4.20
N PHE A 82 -7.65 9.93 3.71
CA PHE A 82 -6.91 10.04 2.46
C PHE A 82 -7.84 10.27 1.25
N SER A 83 -9.02 9.66 1.25
CA SER A 83 -10.06 9.89 0.24
C SER A 83 -10.51 11.34 0.19
N LYS A 84 -10.72 11.99 1.36
CA LYS A 84 -11.11 13.41 1.42
C LYS A 84 -10.07 14.35 0.79
N LEU A 85 -8.79 13.99 0.89
CA LEU A 85 -7.68 14.79 0.36
C LEU A 85 -7.39 14.51 -1.11
N SER A 86 -7.47 13.24 -1.53
CA SER A 86 -7.01 12.80 -2.86
C SER A 86 -8.13 12.50 -3.85
N GLY A 87 -9.36 12.34 -3.37
CA GLY A 87 -10.49 11.77 -4.12
C GLY A 87 -10.41 10.25 -4.34
N ILE A 88 -9.36 9.58 -3.84
CA ILE A 88 -9.14 8.14 -4.02
C ILE A 88 -8.98 7.47 -2.66
N GLU A 89 -9.92 6.61 -2.30
CA GLU A 89 -9.89 5.82 -1.05
C GLU A 89 -9.00 4.56 -1.17
N MET A 90 -7.72 4.76 -1.52
CA MET A 90 -6.78 3.67 -1.79
C MET A 90 -5.33 4.07 -1.52
N LEU A 91 -4.57 3.18 -0.87
CA LEU A 91 -3.13 3.34 -0.66
C LEU A 91 -2.34 2.19 -1.28
N CYS A 92 -1.07 2.44 -1.57
CA CYS A 92 -0.13 1.37 -1.88
C CYS A 92 0.22 0.60 -0.60
N ASN A 93 0.00 -0.71 -0.59
CA ASN A 93 0.38 -1.59 0.52
C ASN A 93 1.53 -2.53 0.12
N THR A 94 2.58 -2.55 0.93
CA THR A 94 3.72 -3.46 0.79
C THR A 94 4.35 -3.72 2.15
N SER A 95 5.06 -4.84 2.28
CA SER A 95 5.78 -5.18 3.50
C SER A 95 6.75 -4.08 3.92
N LEU A 96 6.81 -3.77 5.22
CA LEU A 96 7.84 -2.91 5.79
C LEU A 96 9.10 -3.76 6.06
N ASN A 97 10.11 -3.63 5.19
CA ASN A 97 11.39 -4.37 5.17
C ASN A 97 12.30 -3.88 4.04
N ILE A 98 13.62 -4.08 4.07
CA ILE A 98 14.48 -3.89 2.88
C ILE A 98 15.35 -5.13 2.67
N LYS A 99 14.89 -6.03 1.79
CA LYS A 99 15.54 -7.34 1.49
C LYS A 99 15.76 -8.23 2.73
N GLU A 100 14.84 -8.16 3.69
CA GLU A 100 14.83 -8.93 4.94
C GLU A 100 13.38 -9.35 5.30
N PRO A 101 13.14 -10.16 6.35
CA PRO A 101 11.80 -10.43 6.86
C PRO A 101 11.01 -9.15 7.20
N ILE A 102 9.69 -9.28 7.34
CA ILE A 102 8.85 -8.15 7.75
C ILE A 102 9.27 -7.72 9.16
N VAL A 103 9.32 -6.41 9.39
CA VAL A 103 9.54 -5.79 10.70
C VAL A 103 8.57 -6.38 11.74
N ASP A 104 9.11 -6.77 12.90
CA ASP A 104 8.33 -7.30 14.03
C ASP A 104 8.57 -6.55 15.35
N SER A 105 9.59 -5.68 15.41
CA SER A 105 9.91 -4.87 16.59
C SER A 105 10.07 -3.37 16.27
N PRO A 106 9.90 -2.46 17.23
CA PRO A 106 10.24 -1.04 17.08
C PRO A 106 11.68 -0.82 16.60
N SER A 107 12.64 -1.61 17.10
CA SER A 107 14.03 -1.60 16.67
C SER A 107 14.19 -1.95 15.19
N ASP A 108 13.45 -2.95 14.69
CA ASP A 108 13.47 -3.32 13.28
C ASP A 108 12.87 -2.22 12.39
N ALA A 109 11.81 -1.57 12.85
CA ALA A 109 11.18 -0.47 12.13
C ALA A 109 12.15 0.72 11.99
N LEU A 110 12.85 1.08 13.07
CA LEU A 110 13.85 2.15 13.07
C LEU A 110 15.07 1.79 12.21
N ARG A 111 15.51 0.53 12.25
CA ARG A 111 16.59 0.01 11.40
C ARG A 111 16.18 0.09 9.93
N THR A 112 14.97 -0.34 9.58
CA THR A 112 14.40 -0.23 8.23
C THR A 112 14.33 1.21 7.74
N LEU A 113 13.91 2.14 8.62
CA LEU A 113 13.87 3.58 8.32
C LEU A 113 15.26 4.10 7.93
N LYS A 114 16.28 3.81 8.75
CA LYS A 114 17.69 4.17 8.49
C LYS A 114 18.23 3.52 7.21
N GLU A 115 17.92 2.23 6.98
CA GLU A 115 18.36 1.52 5.78
C GLU A 115 17.77 2.10 4.48
N SER A 116 16.59 2.72 4.56
CA SER A 116 15.95 3.40 3.44
C SER A 116 16.74 4.62 2.96
N ASN A 117 17.56 5.24 3.81
CA ASN A 117 18.36 6.43 3.48
C ASN A 117 19.48 6.13 2.48
N LYS A 118 19.85 4.86 2.32
CA LYS A 118 20.87 4.41 1.36
C LYS A 118 20.32 4.25 -0.07
N ALA A 119 19.04 4.48 -0.30
CA ALA A 119 18.42 4.44 -1.62
C ALA A 119 18.21 5.85 -2.18
N LYS A 120 18.06 5.97 -3.51
CA LYS A 120 17.78 7.27 -4.17
C LYS A 120 16.51 7.95 -3.64
N TYR A 121 15.54 7.15 -3.23
CA TYR A 121 14.37 7.61 -2.48
C TYR A 121 14.35 6.92 -1.13
N LYS A 122 13.94 7.65 -0.09
CA LYS A 122 13.83 7.16 1.29
C LYS A 122 12.37 7.11 1.74
N ILE A 123 12.13 6.43 2.85
CA ILE A 123 10.86 6.52 3.58
C ILE A 123 10.82 7.92 4.22
N ASP A 124 9.74 8.66 4.02
CA ASP A 124 9.65 10.05 4.50
C ASP A 124 9.30 10.11 6.01
N PHE A 125 8.39 9.23 6.45
CA PHE A 125 7.92 9.16 7.83
C PHE A 125 7.67 7.71 8.25
N LEU A 126 7.81 7.43 9.55
CA LEU A 126 7.39 6.18 10.18
C LEU A 126 6.32 6.49 11.23
N VAL A 127 5.15 5.88 11.10
CA VAL A 127 4.10 5.90 12.11
C VAL A 127 4.15 4.60 12.90
N MET A 128 4.28 4.70 14.21
CA MET A 128 4.38 3.54 15.11
C MET A 128 3.55 3.79 16.36
N GLY A 129 2.38 3.15 16.45
CA GLY A 129 1.40 3.49 17.49
C GLY A 129 1.03 4.97 17.41
N ASN A 130 1.25 5.70 18.51
CA ASN A 130 0.95 7.13 18.63
C ASN A 130 2.15 8.03 18.28
N TYR A 131 3.25 7.46 17.76
CA TYR A 131 4.45 8.21 17.41
C TYR A 131 4.56 8.42 15.90
N LEU A 132 4.86 9.65 15.51
CA LEU A 132 5.28 10.01 14.16
C LEU A 132 6.77 10.37 14.16
N ILE A 133 7.55 9.62 13.40
CA ILE A 133 9.00 9.81 13.30
C ILE A 133 9.32 10.32 11.91
N MET A 134 9.88 11.53 11.83
CA MET A 134 10.34 12.12 10.58
C MET A 134 11.74 11.61 10.23
N ASN A 135 11.91 11.14 8.99
CA ASN A 135 13.20 10.67 8.52
C ASN A 135 14.05 11.82 7.96
N LYS A 136 14.84 12.44 8.83
CA LYS A 136 15.75 13.54 8.47
C LYS A 136 16.84 13.06 7.52
#